data_AF-A0A344WD34-F1
#
_entry.id   AF-A0A344WD34-F1
#
_cell.length_a   1.000
_cell.length_b   1.000
_cell.length_c   1.000
_cell.angle_alpha   90.00
_cell.angle_beta   90.00
_cell.angle_gamma   90.00
#
_symmetry.space_group_name_H-M   'P 1'
#
loop_
_entity.id
_entity.type
_entity.pdbx_description
1 polymer ?
#
loop_
_entity_poly.entity_id
_entity_poly.type
_entity_poly.pdbx_seq_one_letter_code
_entity_poly.pdbx_strand_id
1 'polypeptide(L)'
;MIIRTLAVAALLAATSLSAMAEFDDSSNINGAFAQGKAANERPVTANHYWTCAAFWYVWSVFAPDELSNELLSGKLDPGLSQAAARDASAQWERQAALKMGLGMSELDAETEVYIENQTETAWDLAEGVFWGEDYSLVAILGQCATPPTGD
;
A
#
# COMPACT_ATOMS: atom_id res chain seq x y z
N MET A 1 58.39 27.37 11.42
CA MET A 1 57.98 27.49 12.84
C MET A 1 57.03 28.68 12.91
N ILE A 2 55.79 28.63 13.41
CA ILE A 2 55.16 27.75 14.40
C ILE A 2 53.61 27.89 14.27
N ILE A 3 52.93 26.74 14.14
CA ILE A 3 51.75 26.25 14.92
C ILE A 3 50.44 27.07 14.82
N ARG A 4 49.47 26.63 14.01
CA ARG A 4 48.30 25.78 14.38
C ARG A 4 47.59 26.21 15.67
N THR A 5 46.37 26.70 15.57
CA THR A 5 45.30 26.29 16.50
C THR A 5 43.93 26.50 15.86
N LEU A 6 43.33 25.37 15.52
CA LEU A 6 41.97 25.24 15.04
C LEU A 6 40.99 25.56 16.16
N ALA A 7 39.90 26.22 15.78
CA ALA A 7 38.64 26.30 16.50
C ALA A 7 38.17 24.91 16.98
N VAL A 8 37.64 24.82 18.20
CA VAL A 8 36.50 23.97 18.61
C VAL A 8 36.17 24.33 20.06
N ALA A 9 34.92 24.73 20.32
CA ALA A 9 34.08 24.21 21.42
C ALA A 9 32.88 25.14 21.67
N ALA A 10 31.99 25.25 20.69
CA ALA A 10 30.62 25.68 20.92
C ALA A 10 29.67 24.73 20.18
N LEU A 11 29.69 23.45 20.59
CA LEU A 11 28.69 22.47 20.20
C LEU A 11 28.17 21.79 21.46
N LEU A 12 27.45 22.55 22.27
CA LEU A 12 26.50 22.05 23.25
C LEU A 12 25.21 22.85 23.08
N ALA A 13 24.57 22.65 21.92
CA ALA A 13 23.18 23.00 21.72
C ALA A 13 22.51 21.76 21.16
N ALA A 14 21.91 21.00 22.06
CA ALA A 14 20.74 20.17 21.84
C ALA A 14 20.67 19.49 20.47
N THR A 15 21.23 18.28 20.36
CA THR A 15 20.60 17.23 19.57
C THR A 15 19.28 16.90 20.26
N SER A 16 18.32 17.81 20.16
CA SER A 16 16.91 17.47 20.17
C SER A 16 16.76 16.60 18.93
N LEU A 17 16.89 15.28 19.11
CA LEU A 17 16.17 14.39 18.23
C LEU A 17 14.72 14.82 18.39
N SER A 18 14.24 15.60 17.42
CA SER A 18 12.83 15.74 17.19
C SER A 18 12.30 14.31 17.26
N ALA A 19 11.49 14.02 18.29
CA ALA A 19 10.53 12.93 18.22
C ALA A 19 10.00 12.94 16.80
N MET A 20 10.10 11.82 16.08
CA MET A 20 9.68 11.72 14.69
C MET A 20 8.29 12.36 14.63
N ALA A 21 8.23 13.58 14.10
CA ALA A 21 6.96 14.18 13.78
C ALA A 21 6.37 13.19 12.78
N GLU A 22 5.20 12.62 13.07
CA GLU A 22 4.41 11.88 12.09
C GLU A 22 4.50 12.65 10.77
N PHE A 23 5.31 12.14 9.84
CA PHE A 23 5.54 12.83 8.59
C PHE A 23 4.25 12.62 7.81
N ASP A 24 3.63 13.72 7.38
CA ASP A 24 2.39 13.66 6.63
C ASP A 24 2.68 13.18 5.20
N ASP A 25 2.78 11.87 5.03
CA ASP A 25 3.09 11.22 3.75
C ASP A 25 1.87 11.08 2.82
N SER A 26 0.74 11.71 3.16
CA SER A 26 -0.51 11.62 2.39
C SER A 26 -0.34 12.05 0.93
N SER A 27 0.50 13.05 0.65
CA SER A 27 0.76 13.51 -0.73
C SER A 27 1.46 12.43 -1.56
N ASN A 28 2.40 11.68 -0.97
CA ASN A 28 3.13 10.63 -1.68
C ASN A 28 2.23 9.42 -1.93
N ILE A 29 1.47 9.02 -0.91
CA ILE A 29 0.48 7.93 -0.98
C ILE A 29 -0.56 8.25 -2.07
N ASN A 30 -1.19 9.43 -2.03
CA ASN A 30 -2.18 9.83 -3.02
C ASN A 30 -1.57 9.96 -4.43
N GLY A 31 -0.35 10.48 -4.53
CA GLY A 31 0.39 10.57 -5.79
C GLY A 31 0.62 9.21 -6.42
N ALA A 32 1.09 8.23 -5.64
CA ALA A 32 1.30 6.86 -6.11
C ALA A 32 -0.02 6.20 -6.53
N PHE A 33 -1.08 6.37 -5.76
CA PHE A 33 -2.40 5.83 -6.10
C PHE A 33 -2.95 6.42 -7.40
N ALA A 34 -2.82 7.74 -7.58
CA ALA A 34 -3.21 8.42 -8.82
C ALA A 34 -2.37 7.97 -10.03
N GLN A 35 -1.06 7.78 -9.84
CA GLN A 35 -0.18 7.23 -10.87
C GLN A 35 -0.62 5.82 -11.28
N GLY A 36 -0.93 4.97 -10.31
CA GLY A 36 -1.45 3.63 -10.55
C GLY A 36 -2.74 3.65 -11.38
N LYS A 37 -3.71 4.49 -11.02
CA LYS A 37 -4.96 4.66 -11.79
C LYS A 37 -4.73 5.13 -13.22
N ALA A 38 -3.68 5.92 -13.44
CA ALA A 38 -3.31 6.43 -14.76
C ALA A 38 -2.51 5.42 -15.59
N ALA A 39 -1.87 4.43 -14.96
CA ALA A 39 -1.25 3.32 -15.65
C ALA A 39 -2.36 2.48 -16.30
N ASN A 40 -2.36 2.39 -17.63
CA ASN A 40 -3.39 1.69 -18.39
C ASN A 40 -3.26 0.15 -18.30
N GLU A 41 -2.79 -0.34 -17.16
CA GLU A 41 -2.59 -1.75 -16.82
C GLU A 41 -3.84 -2.21 -16.08
N ARG A 42 -4.58 -3.15 -16.68
CA ARG A 42 -5.79 -3.70 -16.08
C ARG A 42 -5.61 -5.20 -15.84
N PRO A 43 -6.13 -5.74 -14.73
CA PRO A 43 -6.11 -7.17 -14.51
C PRO A 43 -6.96 -7.89 -15.57
N VAL A 44 -6.46 -9.01 -16.12
CA VAL A 44 -7.08 -9.74 -17.24
C VAL A 44 -7.11 -11.26 -17.05
N THR A 45 -6.21 -11.80 -16.23
CA THR A 45 -6.14 -13.22 -15.89
C THR A 45 -6.68 -13.45 -14.46
N ALA A 46 -6.99 -14.71 -14.14
CA ALA A 46 -7.39 -15.09 -12.78
C ALA A 46 -6.33 -14.70 -11.75
N ASN A 47 -5.06 -14.98 -12.06
CA ASN A 47 -3.93 -14.63 -11.19
C ASN A 47 -3.80 -13.11 -11.00
N HIS A 48 -4.02 -12.29 -12.04
CA HIS A 48 -4.02 -10.83 -11.86
C HIS A 48 -5.13 -10.38 -10.90
N TYR A 49 -6.32 -11.00 -10.98
CA TYR A 49 -7.41 -10.71 -10.05
C TYR A 49 -7.05 -11.16 -8.62
N TRP A 50 -6.45 -12.34 -8.44
CA TRP A 50 -5.96 -12.79 -7.13
C TRP A 50 -4.87 -11.89 -6.55
N THR A 51 -3.93 -11.40 -7.37
CA THR A 51 -2.95 -10.40 -6.94
C THR A 51 -3.64 -9.12 -6.49
N CYS A 52 -4.55 -8.57 -7.29
CA CYS A 52 -5.29 -7.37 -6.91
C CYS A 52 -6.10 -7.58 -5.62
N ALA A 53 -6.72 -8.75 -5.44
CA ALA A 53 -7.42 -9.10 -4.21
C ALA A 53 -6.48 -9.10 -3.00
N ALA A 54 -5.35 -9.83 -3.07
CA ALA A 54 -4.39 -9.93 -1.99
C ALA A 54 -3.83 -8.56 -1.57
N PHE A 55 -3.51 -7.70 -2.53
CA PHE A 55 -2.97 -6.37 -2.26
C PHE A 55 -4.00 -5.46 -1.58
N TRP A 56 -5.24 -5.46 -2.07
CA TRP A 56 -6.34 -4.72 -1.43
C TRP A 56 -6.70 -5.28 -0.05
N TYR A 57 -6.63 -6.60 0.13
CA TYR A 57 -6.80 -7.25 1.43
C TYR A 57 -5.77 -6.74 2.44
N VAL A 58 -4.47 -6.81 2.09
CA VAL A 58 -3.40 -6.33 2.97
C VAL A 58 -3.60 -4.85 3.31
N TRP A 59 -3.88 -4.00 2.33
CA TRP A 59 -4.16 -2.58 2.59
C TRP A 59 -5.34 -2.37 3.56
N SER A 60 -6.38 -3.19 3.47
CA SER A 60 -7.56 -3.10 4.35
C SER A 60 -7.27 -3.43 5.83
N VAL A 61 -6.15 -4.12 6.10
CA VAL A 61 -5.68 -4.49 7.44
C VAL A 61 -4.56 -3.56 7.88
N PHE A 62 -3.54 -3.39 7.05
CA PHE A 62 -2.36 -2.58 7.34
C PHE A 62 -2.69 -1.10 7.57
N ALA A 63 -3.37 -0.46 6.63
CA ALA A 63 -3.59 0.99 6.68
C ALA A 63 -4.27 1.46 7.98
N PRO A 64 -5.37 0.84 8.47
CA PRO A 64 -6.00 1.24 9.73
C PRO A 64 -5.20 0.91 10.99
N ASP A 65 -4.32 -0.08 10.94
CA ASP A 65 -3.53 -0.51 12.11
C ASP A 65 -2.23 0.30 12.25
N GLU A 66 -1.60 0.65 11.13
CA GLU A 66 -0.24 1.22 11.10
C GLU A 66 -0.20 2.70 10.71
N LEU A 67 -1.20 3.21 9.98
CA LEU A 67 -1.26 4.63 9.62
C LEU A 67 -2.09 5.42 10.63
N SER A 68 -1.69 6.67 10.87
CA SER A 68 -2.40 7.51 11.84
C SER A 68 -3.86 7.75 11.42
N ASN A 69 -4.76 7.73 12.40
CA ASN A 69 -6.19 7.98 12.17
C ASN A 69 -6.46 9.32 11.48
N GLU A 70 -5.61 10.33 11.73
CA GLU A 70 -5.71 11.64 11.05
C GLU A 70 -5.46 11.53 9.55
N LEU A 71 -4.43 10.76 9.15
CA LEU A 71 -4.11 10.51 7.75
C LEU A 71 -5.30 9.83 7.03
N LEU A 72 -5.82 8.76 7.64
CA LEU A 72 -6.91 7.95 7.10
C LEU A 72 -8.25 8.69 7.02
N SER A 73 -8.56 9.54 8.00
CA SER A 73 -9.89 10.18 8.13
C SER A 73 -10.05 11.48 7.35
N GLY A 74 -8.98 12.03 6.76
CA GLY A 74 -9.10 13.30 6.05
C GLY A 74 -8.04 13.65 5.01
N LYS A 75 -6.97 12.85 4.85
CA LYS A 75 -5.87 13.21 3.93
C LYS A 75 -5.67 12.25 2.78
N LEU A 76 -6.12 11.00 2.88
CA LEU A 76 -6.02 10.03 1.79
C LEU A 76 -7.17 10.12 0.78
N ASP A 77 -6.92 9.71 -0.46
CA ASP A 77 -7.94 9.49 -1.49
C ASP A 77 -9.03 8.55 -0.93
N PRO A 78 -10.34 8.86 -1.05
CA PRO A 78 -11.41 8.02 -0.53
C PRO A 78 -11.38 6.57 -1.01
N GLY A 79 -10.81 6.33 -2.21
CA GLY A 79 -10.60 4.99 -2.76
C GLY A 79 -9.60 4.15 -1.96
N LEU A 80 -8.81 4.76 -1.08
CA LEU A 80 -7.89 4.09 -0.14
C LEU A 80 -8.51 3.85 1.25
N SER A 81 -9.78 4.18 1.47
CA SER A 81 -10.44 3.89 2.74
C SER A 81 -10.51 2.39 3.02
N GLN A 82 -10.55 1.98 4.30
CA GLN A 82 -10.68 0.57 4.68
C GLN A 82 -11.92 -0.08 4.03
N ALA A 83 -13.04 0.63 3.95
CA ALA A 83 -14.26 0.13 3.33
C ALA A 83 -14.04 -0.14 1.83
N ALA A 84 -13.49 0.84 1.10
CA ALA A 84 -13.17 0.69 -0.32
C ALA A 84 -12.20 -0.47 -0.57
N ALA A 85 -11.21 -0.65 0.32
CA ALA A 85 -10.24 -1.72 0.23
C ALA A 85 -10.88 -3.11 0.39
N ARG A 86 -11.77 -3.28 1.38
CA ARG A 86 -12.51 -4.53 1.58
C ARG A 86 -13.41 -4.86 0.39
N ASP A 87 -14.11 -3.86 -0.12
CA ASP A 87 -14.99 -4.02 -1.28
C ASP A 87 -14.21 -4.38 -2.54
N ALA A 88 -13.06 -3.72 -2.77
CA ALA A 88 -12.17 -4.01 -3.88
C ALA A 88 -11.59 -5.43 -3.80
N SER A 89 -11.12 -5.86 -2.61
CA SER A 89 -10.65 -7.23 -2.40
C SER A 89 -11.74 -8.24 -2.79
N ALA A 90 -12.91 -8.15 -2.16
CA ALA A 90 -14.02 -9.07 -2.41
C ALA A 90 -14.51 -9.03 -3.87
N GLN A 91 -14.45 -7.88 -4.54
CA GLN A 91 -14.77 -7.79 -5.96
C GLN A 91 -13.76 -8.57 -6.81
N TRP A 92 -12.46 -8.42 -6.55
CA TRP A 92 -11.44 -9.12 -7.32
C TRP A 92 -11.40 -10.62 -7.05
N GLU A 93 -11.61 -11.07 -5.82
CA GLU A 93 -11.76 -12.49 -5.49
C GLU A 93 -12.90 -13.13 -6.31
N ARG A 94 -14.04 -12.43 -6.41
CA ARG A 94 -15.18 -12.89 -7.23
C ARG A 94 -14.81 -12.96 -8.71
N GLN A 95 -14.09 -11.97 -9.25
CA GLN A 95 -13.65 -12.00 -10.65
C GLN A 95 -12.64 -13.12 -10.90
N ALA A 96 -11.75 -13.40 -9.95
CA ALA A 96 -10.78 -14.47 -10.02
C ALA A 96 -11.47 -15.84 -10.07
N ALA A 97 -12.39 -16.10 -9.12
CA ALA A 97 -13.19 -17.31 -9.07
C ALA A 97 -14.00 -17.53 -10.36
N LEU A 98 -14.70 -16.48 -10.84
CA LEU A 98 -15.44 -16.52 -12.11
C LEU A 98 -14.54 -16.83 -13.30
N LYS A 99 -13.31 -16.30 -13.33
CA LYS A 99 -12.36 -16.51 -14.42
C LYS A 99 -11.81 -17.95 -14.44
N MET A 100 -11.70 -18.57 -13.28
CA MET A 100 -11.27 -19.97 -13.13
C MET A 100 -12.40 -20.97 -13.35
N GLY A 101 -13.66 -20.51 -13.33
CA GLY A 101 -14.83 -21.41 -13.38
C GLY A 101 -15.02 -22.21 -12.10
N LEU A 102 -14.52 -21.70 -10.97
CA LEU A 102 -14.53 -22.34 -9.66
C LEU A 102 -15.45 -21.58 -8.69
N GLY A 103 -16.07 -22.29 -7.75
CA GLY A 103 -16.59 -21.69 -6.53
C GLY A 103 -15.46 -21.29 -5.57
N MET A 104 -15.67 -20.29 -4.71
CA MET A 104 -14.63 -19.84 -3.73
C MET A 104 -14.14 -20.96 -2.80
N SER A 105 -14.92 -22.02 -2.57
CA SER A 105 -14.55 -23.18 -1.77
C SER A 105 -13.81 -24.29 -2.54
N GLU A 106 -13.45 -24.04 -3.80
CA GLU A 106 -12.92 -25.04 -4.73
C GLU A 106 -11.51 -24.69 -5.24
N LEU A 107 -10.81 -23.77 -4.58
CA LEU A 107 -9.45 -23.40 -4.98
C LEU A 107 -8.54 -24.64 -4.90
N ASP A 108 -7.75 -24.85 -5.94
CA ASP A 108 -6.69 -25.85 -5.91
C ASP A 108 -5.49 -25.37 -5.09
N ALA A 109 -4.68 -26.31 -4.62
CA ALA A 109 -3.53 -26.02 -3.77
C ALA A 109 -2.49 -25.10 -4.45
N GLU A 110 -2.40 -25.11 -5.79
CA GLU A 110 -1.49 -24.21 -6.51
C GLU A 110 -1.96 -22.75 -6.40
N THR A 111 -3.27 -22.54 -6.54
CA THR A 111 -3.89 -21.22 -6.41
C THR A 111 -3.82 -20.71 -4.98
N GLU A 112 -4.02 -21.57 -3.98
CA GLU A 112 -3.85 -21.21 -2.57
C GLU A 112 -2.42 -20.71 -2.28
N VAL A 113 -1.40 -21.48 -2.68
CA VAL A 113 0.01 -21.08 -2.52
C VAL A 113 0.32 -19.79 -3.29
N TYR A 114 -0.28 -19.60 -4.46
CA TYR A 114 -0.13 -18.35 -5.20
C TYR A 114 -0.66 -17.15 -4.41
N ILE A 115 -1.89 -17.25 -3.87
CA ILE A 115 -2.52 -16.18 -3.09
C ILE A 115 -1.69 -15.87 -1.83
N GLU A 116 -1.20 -16.91 -1.14
CA GLU A 116 -0.32 -16.76 0.03
C GLU A 116 0.94 -15.96 -0.34
N ASN A 117 1.66 -16.35 -1.40
CA ASN A 117 2.85 -15.63 -1.85
C ASN A 117 2.57 -14.17 -2.24
N GLN A 118 1.43 -13.89 -2.88
CA GLN A 118 1.04 -12.52 -3.22
C GLN A 118 0.69 -11.70 -1.96
N THR A 119 0.10 -12.34 -0.96
CA THR A 119 -0.21 -11.71 0.33
C THR A 119 1.06 -11.36 1.09
N GLU A 120 2.05 -12.27 1.14
CA GLU A 120 3.37 -12.00 1.74
C GLU A 120 4.07 -10.85 1.02
N THR A 121 4.08 -10.87 -0.32
CA THR A 121 4.66 -9.77 -1.13
C THR A 121 3.98 -8.43 -0.83
N ALA A 122 2.66 -8.43 -0.68
CA ALA A 122 1.92 -7.21 -0.36
C ALA A 122 2.26 -6.67 1.04
N TRP A 123 2.49 -7.55 2.02
CA TRP A 123 2.95 -7.15 3.35
C TRP A 123 4.36 -6.53 3.32
N ASP A 124 5.31 -7.15 2.61
CA ASP A 124 6.66 -6.60 2.45
C ASP A 124 6.62 -5.19 1.85
N LEU A 125 5.76 -4.97 0.85
CA LEU A 125 5.60 -3.64 0.24
C LEU A 125 4.83 -2.66 1.15
N ALA A 126 3.96 -3.15 2.03
CA ALA A 126 3.25 -2.31 3.00
C ALA A 126 4.21 -1.71 4.03
N GLU A 127 5.21 -2.46 4.48
CA GLU A 127 6.26 -1.94 5.36
C GLU A 127 6.98 -0.75 4.74
N GLY A 128 7.25 -0.81 3.42
CA GLY A 128 7.83 0.32 2.67
C GLY A 128 6.98 1.60 2.74
N VAL A 129 5.65 1.46 2.79
CA VAL A 129 4.72 2.59 2.93
C VAL A 129 4.80 3.16 4.35
N PHE A 130 4.87 2.31 5.37
CA PHE A 130 4.99 2.74 6.77
C PHE A 130 6.23 3.60 7.02
N TRP A 131 7.37 3.19 6.44
CA TRP A 131 8.63 3.91 6.58
C TRP A 131 8.78 5.09 5.59
N GLY A 132 7.80 5.30 4.71
CA GLY A 132 7.83 6.34 3.67
C GLY A 132 8.91 6.12 2.61
N GLU A 133 9.40 4.89 2.46
CA GLU A 133 10.53 4.53 1.58
C GLU A 133 10.07 4.01 0.21
N ASP A 134 8.94 3.30 0.17
CA ASP A 134 8.39 2.70 -1.04
C ASP A 134 6.85 2.77 -1.06
N TYR A 135 6.29 3.33 -2.14
CA TYR A 135 4.85 3.45 -2.36
C TYR A 135 4.35 2.51 -3.47
N SER A 136 5.14 1.50 -3.84
CA SER A 136 4.81 0.54 -4.89
C SER A 136 3.53 -0.24 -4.59
N LEU A 137 3.28 -0.60 -3.32
CA LEU A 137 1.99 -1.18 -2.91
C LEU A 137 0.83 -0.26 -3.37
N VAL A 138 0.91 1.02 -3.01
CA VAL A 138 -0.15 2.00 -3.27
C VAL A 138 -0.33 2.27 -4.76
N ALA A 139 0.76 2.27 -5.53
CA ALA A 139 0.69 2.34 -6.99
C ALA A 139 -0.03 1.11 -7.58
N ILE A 140 0.24 -0.09 -7.07
CA ILE A 140 -0.45 -1.32 -7.49
C ILE A 140 -1.94 -1.28 -7.11
N LEU A 141 -2.29 -0.77 -5.92
CA LEU A 141 -3.70 -0.54 -5.56
C LEU A 141 -4.39 0.37 -6.58
N GLY A 142 -3.70 1.41 -7.06
CA GLY A 142 -4.21 2.30 -8.10
C GLY A 142 -4.46 1.59 -9.43
N GLN A 143 -3.55 0.72 -9.86
CA GLN A 143 -3.72 -0.13 -11.07
C GLN A 143 -4.89 -1.11 -10.91
N CYS A 144 -5.05 -1.63 -9.70
CA CYS A 144 -6.11 -2.53 -9.29
C CYS A 144 -7.38 -1.80 -8.83
N ALA A 145 -7.52 -0.49 -9.03
CA ALA A 145 -8.71 0.24 -8.62
C ALA A 145 -9.92 -0.29 -9.41
N THR A 146 -10.96 -0.72 -8.70
CA THR A 146 -12.17 -1.23 -9.36
C THR A 146 -12.84 -0.10 -10.14
N PRO A 147 -13.40 -0.38 -11.33
CA PRO A 147 -14.18 0.63 -12.05
C PRO A 147 -15.33 1.09 -11.16
N PRO A 148 -15.70 2.38 -11.16
CA PRO A 148 -16.87 2.83 -10.42
C PRO A 148 -18.07 1.99 -10.85
N THR A 149 -18.73 1.37 -9.89
CA THR A 149 -20.04 0.75 -10.11
C THR A 149 -20.97 1.89 -10.48
N GLY A 150 -21.36 1.97 -11.76
CA GLY A 150 -22.34 2.95 -12.19
C GLY A 150 -23.66 2.66 -11.48
N ASP A 151 -24.06 3.59 -10.61
CA ASP A 151 -25.46 3.71 -10.15
C ASP A 151 -26.34 4.27 -11.26
#